data_AF-A0A7S0WMI3-F1
#
_entry.id   AF-A0A7S0WMI3-F1
#
_cell.length_a   1.000
_cell.length_b   1.000
_cell.length_c   1.000
_cell.angle_alpha   90.00
_cell.angle_beta   90.00
_cell.angle_gamma   90.00
#
_symmetry.space_group_name_H-M   'P 1'
#
loop_
_entity.id
_entity.type
_entity.pdbx_description
1 polymer ?
#
loop_
_entity_poly.entity_id
_entity_poly.type
_entity_poly.pdbx_seq_one_letter_code
_entity_poly.pdbx_strand_id
1 'polypeptide(L)'
;GELTEDKVTTLRKRADIDGRCLMQFHTSEPHLSASLQALGKLLHELSVTFYKDEGARIKARLANKSSMPLDLVVRYAFKVAAYAEFRQDWGAALRHYKEAYAAL
;
A
#
# COMPACT_ATOMS: atom_id res chain seq x y z
N GLY A 1 8.09 -30.33 0.35
CA GLY A 1 6.75 -30.92 0.11
C GLY A 1 5.92 -29.89 -0.61
N GLU A 2 5.26 -30.29 -1.69
CA GLU A 2 4.43 -29.40 -2.50
C GLU A 2 3.08 -29.13 -1.80
N LEU A 3 2.66 -27.87 -1.74
CA LEU A 3 1.40 -27.47 -1.10
C LEU A 3 0.29 -27.52 -2.15
N THR A 4 -0.63 -28.48 -2.03
CA THR A 4 -1.74 -28.63 -2.98
C THR A 4 -2.76 -27.50 -2.84
N GLU A 5 -3.43 -27.13 -3.94
CA GLU A 5 -4.53 -26.14 -3.99
C GLU A 5 -5.59 -26.36 -2.90
N ASP A 6 -5.95 -27.62 -2.61
CA ASP A 6 -6.89 -27.98 -1.55
C ASP A 6 -6.39 -27.63 -0.14
N LYS A 7 -5.10 -27.84 0.12
CA LYS A 7 -4.47 -27.46 1.40
C LYS A 7 -4.38 -25.96 1.54
N VAL A 8 -4.02 -25.26 0.45
CA VAL A 8 -4.01 -23.79 0.39
C VAL A 8 -5.41 -23.25 0.70
N THR A 9 -6.45 -23.78 0.05
CA THR A 9 -7.85 -23.35 0.25
C THR A 9 -8.34 -23.61 1.68
N THR A 10 -7.98 -24.76 2.25
CA THR A 10 -8.31 -25.09 3.65
C THR A 10 -7.64 -24.13 4.63
N LEU A 11 -6.36 -23.80 4.41
CA LEU A 11 -5.62 -22.85 5.23
C LEU A 11 -6.23 -21.45 5.15
N ARG A 12 -6.55 -20.95 3.95
CA ARG A 12 -7.22 -19.65 3.76
C ARG A 12 -8.50 -19.55 4.56
N LYS A 13 -9.38 -20.55 4.45
CA LYS A 13 -10.68 -20.58 5.15
C LYS A 13 -10.52 -20.63 6.66
N ARG A 14 -9.57 -21.40 7.19
CA ARG A 14 -9.34 -21.51 8.63
C ARG A 14 -8.69 -20.28 9.24
N ALA A 15 -7.83 -19.61 8.48
CA ALA A 15 -7.09 -18.44 8.96
C ALA A 15 -7.82 -17.12 8.72
N ASP A 16 -8.95 -17.13 7.99
CA ASP A 16 -9.67 -15.93 7.53
C ASP A 16 -8.77 -14.95 6.77
N ILE A 17 -7.92 -15.51 5.89
CA ILE A 17 -6.92 -14.75 5.12
C ILE A 17 -7.34 -14.69 3.64
N ASP A 18 -7.29 -13.50 3.04
CA ASP A 18 -7.46 -13.29 1.60
C ASP A 18 -6.48 -14.18 0.83
N GLY A 19 -6.95 -14.85 -0.24
CA GLY A 19 -6.12 -15.77 -1.00
C GLY A 19 -4.83 -15.17 -1.56
N ARG A 20 -4.79 -13.85 -1.77
CA ARG A 20 -3.60 -13.10 -2.20
C ARG A 20 -2.54 -13.02 -1.09
N CYS A 21 -2.92 -13.16 0.16
CA CYS A 21 -2.01 -13.07 1.31
C CYS A 21 -1.39 -14.42 1.69
N LEU A 22 -1.61 -15.48 0.90
CA LEU A 22 -1.02 -16.80 1.11
C LEU A 22 -0.23 -17.24 -0.13
N MET A 23 1.07 -17.45 0.04
CA MET A 23 1.94 -17.96 -1.03
C MET A 23 2.78 -19.13 -0.54
N GLN A 24 3.08 -20.07 -1.44
CA GLN A 24 4.10 -21.08 -1.19
C GLN A 24 5.48 -20.43 -1.39
N PHE A 25 6.37 -20.62 -0.41
CA PHE A 25 7.71 -20.06 -0.45
C PHE A 25 8.74 -21.18 -0.25
N HIS A 26 9.62 -21.36 -1.23
CA HIS A 26 10.71 -22.33 -1.17
C HIS A 26 12.00 -21.66 -0.74
N THR A 27 12.64 -22.18 0.31
CA THR A 27 13.89 -21.64 0.88
C THR A 27 15.15 -22.28 0.31
N SER A 28 15.02 -23.27 -0.58
CA SER A 28 16.13 -24.04 -1.12
C SER A 28 16.22 -23.91 -2.64
N GLU A 29 17.46 -24.00 -3.15
CA GLU A 29 17.72 -24.09 -4.59
C GLU A 29 17.12 -25.37 -5.18
N PRO A 30 16.70 -25.36 -6.47
CA PRO A 30 16.78 -24.24 -7.42
C PRO A 30 15.59 -23.25 -7.36
N HIS A 31 14.64 -23.44 -6.43
CA HIS A 31 13.35 -22.73 -6.42
C HIS A 31 13.35 -21.43 -5.61
N LEU A 32 14.45 -21.12 -4.91
CA LEU A 32 14.56 -19.94 -4.06
C LEU A 32 14.41 -18.65 -4.86
N SER A 33 15.12 -18.52 -5.98
CA SER A 33 15.06 -17.33 -6.84
C SER A 33 13.63 -17.05 -7.33
N ALA A 34 12.92 -18.08 -7.80
CA ALA A 34 11.53 -17.96 -8.24
C ALA A 34 10.59 -17.56 -7.09
N SER A 35 10.81 -18.12 -5.89
CA SER A 35 10.02 -17.78 -4.69
C SER A 35 10.23 -16.32 -4.26
N LEU A 36 11.47 -15.81 -4.33
CA LEU A 36 11.79 -14.41 -4.04
C LEU A 36 11.17 -13.46 -5.05
N GLN A 37 11.20 -13.79 -6.35
CA GLN A 37 10.55 -13.00 -7.38
C GLN A 37 9.03 -12.94 -7.18
N ALA A 38 8.40 -14.09 -6.89
CA ALA A 38 6.96 -14.16 -6.60
C ALA A 38 6.60 -13.33 -5.35
N LEU A 39 7.40 -13.40 -4.29
CA LEU A 39 7.22 -12.61 -3.07
C LEU A 39 7.33 -11.10 -3.37
N GLY A 40 8.37 -10.69 -4.11
CA GLY A 40 8.56 -9.30 -4.48
C GLY A 40 7.39 -8.74 -5.29
N LYS A 41 6.88 -9.52 -6.25
CA LYS A 41 5.69 -9.16 -7.03
C LYS A 41 4.45 -8.99 -6.14
N LEU A 42 4.19 -9.95 -5.26
CA LEU A 42 3.05 -9.89 -4.36
C LEU A 42 3.13 -8.68 -3.40
N LEU A 43 4.29 -8.45 -2.79
CA LEU A 43 4.52 -7.30 -1.92
C LEU A 43 4.32 -5.98 -2.65
N HIS A 44 4.77 -5.90 -3.91
CA HIS A 44 4.54 -4.72 -4.74
C HIS A 44 3.05 -4.49 -4.99
N GLU A 45 2.31 -5.51 -5.43
CA GLU A 45 0.86 -5.42 -5.70
C GLU A 45 0.05 -5.01 -4.46
N LEU A 46 0.35 -5.63 -3.31
CA LEU A 46 -0.29 -5.29 -2.04
C LEU A 46 0.05 -3.86 -1.61
N SER A 47 1.31 -3.43 -1.75
CA SER A 47 1.74 -2.07 -1.40
C SER A 47 1.06 -1.03 -2.29
N VAL A 48 1.02 -1.25 -3.61
CA VAL A 48 0.36 -0.36 -4.56
C VAL A 48 -1.13 -0.21 -4.21
N THR A 49 -1.80 -1.33 -3.92
CA THR A 49 -3.23 -1.33 -3.54
C THR A 49 -3.45 -0.57 -2.24
N PHE A 50 -2.70 -0.91 -1.20
CA PHE A 50 -2.81 -0.28 0.12
C PHE A 50 -2.61 1.24 0.04
N TYR A 51 -1.52 1.70 -0.58
CA TYR A 51 -1.22 3.12 -0.63
C TYR A 51 -2.18 3.89 -1.55
N LYS A 52 -2.74 3.25 -2.58
CA LYS A 52 -3.81 3.83 -3.41
C LYS A 52 -5.06 4.09 -2.60
N ASP A 53 -5.52 3.09 -1.87
CA ASP A 53 -6.75 3.20 -1.07
C ASP A 53 -6.55 4.19 0.09
N GLU A 54 -5.39 4.14 0.74
CA GLU A 54 -5.02 5.08 1.79
C GLU A 54 -4.94 6.52 1.28
N GLY A 55 -4.32 6.72 0.12
CA GLY A 55 -4.25 8.02 -0.54
C GLY A 55 -5.63 8.57 -0.90
N ALA A 56 -6.53 7.72 -1.42
CA ALA A 56 -7.91 8.10 -1.73
C ALA A 56 -8.68 8.49 -0.45
N ARG A 57 -8.55 7.69 0.61
CA ARG A 57 -9.18 7.94 1.93
C ARG A 57 -8.78 9.31 2.51
N ILE A 58 -7.50 9.66 2.43
CA ILE A 58 -7.00 10.93 2.99
C ILE A 58 -7.40 12.11 2.12
N LYS A 59 -7.35 11.98 0.79
CA LYS A 59 -7.87 13.00 -0.13
C LYS A 59 -9.34 13.30 0.15
N ALA A 60 -10.16 12.28 0.38
CA ALA A 60 -11.56 12.45 0.74
C ALA A 60 -11.73 13.24 2.05
N ARG A 61 -10.87 13.00 3.07
CA ARG A 61 -10.87 13.80 4.30
C ARG A 61 -10.48 15.26 4.04
N LEU A 62 -9.47 15.50 3.21
CA LEU A 62 -9.02 16.84 2.83
C LEU A 62 -10.06 17.64 2.04
N ALA A 63 -11.03 17.00 1.38
CA ALA A 63 -12.12 17.70 0.71
C ALA A 63 -12.95 18.58 1.69
N ASN A 64 -13.02 18.18 2.96
CA ASN A 64 -13.72 18.91 4.03
C ASN A 64 -12.75 19.69 4.95
N LYS A 65 -11.61 20.14 4.42
CA LYS A 65 -10.56 20.81 5.22
C LYS A 65 -11.00 22.08 5.94
N SER A 66 -12.10 22.72 5.53
CA SER A 66 -12.62 23.94 6.17
C SER A 66 -13.10 23.72 7.61
N SER A 67 -13.49 22.49 7.97
CA SER A 67 -13.93 22.14 9.33
C SER A 67 -12.89 21.38 10.15
N MET A 68 -11.66 21.24 9.63
CA MET A 68 -10.61 20.46 10.29
C MET A 68 -9.61 21.40 11.01
N PRO A 69 -9.08 20.98 12.18
CA PRO A 69 -7.90 21.58 12.78
C PRO A 69 -6.74 21.70 11.80
N LEU A 70 -6.02 22.83 11.85
CA LEU A 70 -4.94 23.15 10.91
C LEU A 70 -3.81 22.10 10.92
N ASP A 71 -3.46 21.58 12.09
CA ASP A 71 -2.47 20.51 12.26
C ASP A 71 -2.85 19.23 11.51
N LEU A 72 -4.14 18.88 11.48
CA LEU A 72 -4.65 17.75 10.71
C LEU A 72 -4.60 18.02 9.19
N VAL A 73 -4.91 19.24 8.77
CA VAL A 73 -4.81 19.65 7.36
C VAL A 73 -3.38 19.53 6.88
N VAL A 74 -2.41 20.07 7.63
CA VAL A 74 -0.98 19.98 7.34
C VAL A 74 -0.53 18.52 7.27
N ARG A 75 -0.86 17.72 8.29
CA ARG A 75 -0.50 16.29 8.35
C ARG A 75 -1.03 15.51 7.14
N TYR A 76 -2.28 15.75 6.75
CA TYR A 76 -2.90 15.07 5.63
C TYR A 76 -2.34 15.53 4.29
N ALA A 77 -2.02 16.83 4.13
CA ALA A 77 -1.37 17.34 2.93
C ALA A 77 0.00 16.70 2.70
N PHE A 78 0.83 16.58 3.76
CA PHE A 78 2.10 15.83 3.68
C PHE A 78 1.90 14.37 3.29
N LYS A 79 0.87 13.69 3.85
CA LYS A 79 0.63 12.28 3.53
C LYS A 79 0.19 12.06 2.08
N VAL A 80 -0.62 12.96 1.52
CA VAL A 80 -0.99 12.90 0.10
C VAL A 80 0.20 13.26 -0.80
N ALA A 81 1.03 14.22 -0.40
CA ALA A 81 2.24 14.59 -1.13
C ALA A 81 3.24 13.43 -1.22
N ALA A 82 3.56 12.78 -0.10
CA ALA A 82 4.45 11.62 -0.06
C ALA A 82 3.91 10.45 -0.89
N TYR A 83 2.58 10.24 -0.90
CA TYR A 83 1.99 9.21 -1.78
C TYR A 83 2.13 9.56 -3.27
N ALA A 84 1.97 10.85 -3.64
CA ALA A 84 2.20 11.29 -5.00
C ALA A 84 3.66 11.08 -5.43
N GLU A 85 4.61 11.34 -4.52
CA GLU A 85 6.04 11.09 -4.73
C GLU A 85 6.34 9.61 -5.01
N PHE A 86 5.77 8.68 -4.24
CA PHE A 86 5.91 7.24 -4.51
C PHE A 86 5.35 6.81 -5.87
N ARG A 87 4.35 7.52 -6.39
CA ARG A 87 3.82 7.31 -7.74
C ARG A 87 4.56 8.08 -8.83
N GLN A 88 5.64 8.78 -8.48
CA GLN A 88 6.40 9.67 -9.38
C GLN A 88 5.54 10.80 -9.99
N ASP A 89 4.44 11.15 -9.30
CA ASP A 89 3.57 12.27 -9.65
C ASP A 89 4.11 13.55 -8.98
N TRP A 90 5.25 14.02 -9.49
CA TRP A 90 5.98 15.15 -8.91
C TRP A 90 5.15 16.44 -8.87
N GLY A 91 4.26 16.64 -9.85
CA GLY A 91 3.38 17.79 -9.91
C GLY A 91 2.39 17.82 -8.74
N ALA A 92 1.72 16.70 -8.48
CA ALA A 92 0.81 16.60 -7.33
C ALA A 92 1.57 16.65 -6.00
N ALA A 93 2.75 16.01 -5.91
CA ALA A 93 3.59 16.04 -4.72
C ALA A 93 3.97 17.49 -4.36
N LEU A 94 4.53 18.24 -5.31
CA LEU A 94 4.99 19.61 -5.08
C LEU A 94 3.83 20.54 -4.70
N ARG A 95 2.66 20.39 -5.32
CA ARG A 95 1.46 21.17 -4.97
C ARG A 95 1.05 20.94 -3.52
N HIS A 96 0.94 19.68 -3.10
CA HIS A 96 0.53 19.36 -1.73
C HIS A 96 1.58 19.71 -0.68
N TYR A 97 2.88 19.55 -0.97
CA TYR A 97 3.94 20.02 -0.07
C TYR A 97 3.88 21.55 0.08
N LYS A 98 3.73 22.31 -1.00
CA LYS A 98 3.60 23.78 -0.93
C LYS A 98 2.39 24.21 -0.10
N GLU A 99 1.24 23.57 -0.30
CA GLU A 99 0.04 23.82 0.51
C GLU A 99 0.29 23.54 2.00
N ALA A 100 1.02 22.46 2.33
CA ALA A 100 1.33 22.12 3.72
C ALA A 100 2.31 23.11 4.35
N TYR A 101 3.38 23.48 3.65
CA TYR A 101 4.39 24.42 4.14
C TYR A 101 3.85 25.84 4.30
N ALA A 102 2.90 26.27 3.46
CA ALA A 102 2.26 27.57 3.60
C ALA A 102 1.30 27.65 4.80
N ALA A 103 0.92 26.51 5.38
CA ALA A 103 -0.01 26.38 6.49
C ALA A 103 0.65 26.04 7.82
N LEU A 104 1.98 25.83 7.83
CA LEU A 104 2.84 25.67 9.01
C LEU A 104 3.24 27.05 9.56
#